data_AF-A0A6J2X2Q9-F1
#
_entry.id   AF-A0A6J2X2Q9-F1
#
_cell.length_a   1.000
_cell.length_b   1.000
_cell.length_c   1.000
_cell.angle_alpha   90.00
_cell.angle_beta   90.00
_cell.angle_gamma   90.00
#
_symmetry.space_group_name_H-M   'P 1'
#
loop_
_entity.id
_entity.type
_entity.pdbx_description
1 polymer ?
#
loop_
_entity_poly.entity_id
_entity_poly.type
_entity_poly.pdbx_seq_one_letter_code
_entity_poly.pdbx_strand_id
1 'polypeptide(L)'
;MNQDNVEIGIQQIVMTPEMLQQLIQGMTLSPNVNVQNLERGNFAKCSARYNGEQGTDVNAFIDSILVYKDCVNISEENALKGLPMLLEHKAGIWWQGVKESISFFDAAIEALRCAFGHEIPPYQIYRELFSNEQKEYETFFT
;
A
#
# COMPACT_ATOMS: atom_id res chain seq x y z
N MET A 1 37.28 -57.03 50.85
CA MET A 1 35.92 -56.77 50.31
C MET A 1 35.62 -55.31 50.62
N ASN A 2 35.83 -54.44 49.64
CA ASN A 2 35.60 -53.00 49.78
C ASN A 2 34.19 -52.69 49.27
N GLN A 3 33.40 -51.98 50.07
CA GLN A 3 32.07 -51.50 49.72
C GLN A 3 32.22 -50.13 49.07
N ASP A 4 31.92 -50.05 47.77
CA ASP A 4 31.72 -48.81 47.04
C ASP A 4 30.35 -48.23 47.40
N ASN A 5 30.34 -47.19 48.24
CA ASN A 5 29.17 -46.33 48.45
C ASN A 5 29.06 -45.36 47.26
N VAL A 6 28.04 -45.53 46.44
CA VAL A 6 27.69 -44.60 45.36
C VAL A 6 26.79 -43.51 45.94
N GLU A 7 27.36 -42.36 46.30
CA GLU A 7 26.61 -41.15 46.60
C GLU A 7 25.95 -40.62 45.32
N ILE A 8 24.62 -40.67 45.27
CA ILE A 8 23.84 -40.05 44.20
C ILE A 8 23.73 -38.55 44.52
N GLY A 9 24.73 -37.78 44.13
CA GLY A 9 24.72 -36.33 44.19
C GLY A 9 23.73 -35.75 43.18
N ILE A 10 22.66 -35.12 43.67
CA ILE A 10 21.82 -34.21 42.89
C ILE A 10 22.68 -33.01 42.47
N GLN A 11 23.29 -33.07 41.28
CA GLN A 11 23.93 -31.90 40.67
C GLN A 11 22.85 -30.88 40.33
N GLN A 12 22.79 -29.79 41.10
CA GLN A 12 22.04 -28.61 40.67
C GLN A 12 22.60 -28.19 39.31
N ILE A 13 21.77 -28.24 38.27
CA ILE A 13 22.09 -27.60 36.99
C ILE A 13 22.20 -26.09 37.29
N VAL A 14 23.43 -25.64 37.52
CA VAL A 14 23.80 -24.24 37.50
C VAL A 14 24.23 -23.96 36.08
N MET A 15 23.46 -23.14 35.38
CA MET A 15 23.81 -22.65 34.05
C MET A 15 25.13 -21.88 34.17
N THR A 16 26.21 -22.42 33.60
CA THR A 16 27.53 -21.80 33.70
C THR A 16 27.54 -20.50 32.88
N PRO A 17 28.34 -19.51 33.29
CA PRO A 17 28.47 -18.25 32.55
C PRO A 17 28.93 -18.48 31.10
N GLU A 18 29.69 -19.53 30.80
CA GLU A 18 30.07 -19.84 29.42
C GLU A 18 28.86 -20.29 28.57
N MET A 19 27.96 -21.10 29.14
CA MET A 19 26.73 -21.51 28.45
C MET A 19 25.85 -20.31 28.11
N LEU A 20 25.80 -19.31 29.01
CA LEU A 20 25.07 -18.07 28.76
C LEU A 20 25.75 -17.22 27.67
N GLN A 21 27.08 -17.12 27.66
CA GLN A 21 27.81 -16.38 26.63
C GLN A 21 27.64 -17.00 25.24
N GLN A 22 27.67 -18.33 25.13
CA GLN A 22 27.42 -19.03 23.87
C GLN A 22 26.03 -18.73 23.32
N LEU A 23 25.02 -18.61 24.19
CA LEU A 23 23.65 -18.27 23.84
C LEU A 23 23.52 -16.84 23.30
N ILE A 24 24.15 -15.86 23.97
CA ILE A 24 24.16 -14.46 23.52
C ILE A 24 24.84 -14.34 22.15
N GLN A 25 25.95 -15.05 21.96
CA GLN A 25 26.71 -14.97 20.70
C GLN A 25 25.92 -15.58 19.53
N GLY A 26 25.20 -16.68 19.74
CA GLY A 26 24.29 -17.27 18.75
C GLY A 26 23.13 -16.35 18.36
N MET A 27 22.61 -15.54 19.30
CA MET A 27 21.59 -14.52 18.99
C MET A 27 22.15 -13.36 18.16
N THR A 28 23.42 -12.98 18.37
CA THR A 28 24.06 -11.87 17.61
C THR A 28 24.55 -12.26 16.21
N LEU A 29 24.78 -13.55 15.97
CA LEU A 29 25.28 -14.07 14.68
C LEU A 29 24.16 -14.60 13.77
N SER A 30 22.92 -14.59 14.25
CA SER A 30 21.82 -14.52 13.30
C SER A 30 22.07 -13.27 12.47
N PRO A 31 22.18 -13.33 11.13
CA PRO A 31 21.96 -12.14 10.36
C PRO A 31 20.57 -11.72 10.76
N ASN A 32 20.50 -10.75 11.67
CA ASN A 32 19.36 -9.90 11.80
C ASN A 32 19.31 -9.29 10.41
N VAL A 33 18.58 -9.97 9.53
CA VAL A 33 17.85 -9.31 8.48
C VAL A 33 16.93 -8.41 9.30
N ASN A 34 17.49 -7.28 9.73
CA ASN A 34 16.88 -5.99 9.61
C ASN A 34 16.58 -5.89 8.11
N VAL A 35 15.63 -6.71 7.64
CA VAL A 35 14.56 -6.20 6.84
C VAL A 35 14.12 -5.08 7.74
N GLN A 36 14.60 -3.88 7.41
CA GLN A 36 13.86 -2.71 7.75
C GLN A 36 12.49 -2.98 7.13
N ASN A 37 11.63 -3.62 7.91
CA ASN A 37 10.21 -3.41 7.90
C ASN A 37 10.02 -2.00 8.47
N LEU A 38 10.73 -1.03 7.87
CA LEU A 38 10.26 0.31 7.70
C LEU A 38 8.93 0.06 7.03
N GLU A 39 7.85 0.19 7.80
CA GLU A 39 6.50 -0.19 7.42
C GLU A 39 6.26 0.25 5.98
N ARG A 40 6.49 -0.66 5.02
CA ARG A 40 6.54 -0.28 3.63
C ARG A 40 5.08 -0.17 3.27
N GLY A 41 4.58 1.06 3.32
CA GLY A 41 3.17 1.38 3.20
C GLY A 41 2.54 0.62 2.05
N ASN A 42 1.29 0.21 2.21
CA ASN A 42 0.52 -0.41 1.15
C ASN A 42 -0.87 0.21 1.10
N PHE A 43 -1.59 -0.09 0.02
CA PHE A 43 -2.92 0.45 -0.21
C PHE A 43 -4.05 -0.30 0.53
N ALA A 44 -3.75 -1.21 1.47
CA ALA A 44 -4.78 -2.01 2.15
C ALA A 44 -5.75 -1.16 2.99
N LYS A 45 -5.26 -0.05 3.57
CA LYS A 45 -6.07 0.92 4.34
C LYS A 45 -6.59 2.09 3.48
N CYS A 46 -6.29 2.11 2.19
CA CYS A 46 -6.79 3.15 1.29
C CYS A 46 -8.28 2.90 1.03
N SER A 47 -9.12 3.90 1.31
CA SER A 47 -10.57 3.85 1.09
C SER A 47 -10.98 4.23 -0.34
N ALA A 48 -10.08 4.84 -1.11
CA ALA A 48 -10.35 5.22 -2.50
C ALA A 48 -10.55 3.96 -3.36
N ARG A 49 -11.63 3.94 -4.13
CA ARG A 49 -11.97 2.86 -5.08
C ARG A 49 -12.49 3.47 -6.37
N TYR A 50 -12.12 2.85 -7.50
CA TYR A 50 -12.53 3.32 -8.82
C TYR A 50 -13.14 2.19 -9.64
N ASN A 51 -14.38 2.36 -10.07
CA ASN A 51 -15.16 1.35 -10.78
C ASN A 51 -15.11 1.48 -12.32
N GLY A 52 -14.65 2.62 -12.85
CA GLY A 52 -14.60 2.89 -14.29
C GLY A 52 -15.93 3.26 -14.93
N GLU A 53 -16.90 3.76 -14.16
CA GLU A 53 -18.18 4.26 -14.69
C GLU A 53 -18.10 5.69 -15.25
N GLN A 54 -18.94 5.97 -16.26
CA GLN A 54 -19.07 7.30 -16.86
C GLN A 54 -19.87 8.19 -15.90
N GLY A 55 -19.17 9.06 -15.18
CA GLY A 55 -19.72 9.89 -14.10
C GLY A 55 -18.86 9.91 -12.84
N THR A 56 -17.91 8.97 -12.72
CA THR A 56 -16.93 8.96 -11.63
C THR A 56 -15.65 9.66 -12.10
N ASP A 57 -15.25 10.73 -11.41
CA ASP A 57 -14.04 11.48 -11.73
C ASP A 57 -12.77 10.67 -11.44
N VAL A 58 -12.14 10.17 -12.50
CA VAL A 58 -10.86 9.45 -12.38
C VAL A 58 -9.76 10.35 -11.79
N ASN A 59 -9.79 11.65 -12.07
CA ASN A 59 -8.81 12.60 -11.56
C ASN A 59 -8.91 12.75 -10.04
N ALA A 60 -10.11 12.76 -9.46
CA ALA A 60 -10.31 12.84 -8.01
C ALA A 60 -9.81 11.57 -7.30
N PHE A 61 -10.00 10.41 -7.93
CA PHE A 61 -9.44 9.14 -7.45
C PHE A 61 -7.92 9.12 -7.50
N ILE A 62 -7.32 9.55 -8.61
CA ILE A 62 -5.87 9.62 -8.77
C ILE A 62 -5.25 10.53 -7.72
N ASP A 63 -5.81 11.73 -7.54
CA ASP A 63 -5.33 12.69 -6.54
C ASP A 63 -5.36 12.08 -5.13
N SER A 64 -6.46 11.43 -4.76
CA SER A 64 -6.59 10.72 -3.48
C SER A 64 -5.52 9.65 -3.28
N ILE A 65 -5.15 8.91 -4.33
CA ILE A 65 -4.12 7.87 -4.27
C ILE A 65 -2.72 8.46 -4.17
N LEU A 66 -2.44 9.54 -4.93
CA LEU A 66 -1.15 10.22 -4.88
C LEU A 66 -0.90 10.80 -3.49
N VAL A 67 -1.89 11.50 -2.94
CA VAL A 67 -1.85 12.01 -1.56
C VAL A 67 -1.64 10.87 -0.57
N TYR A 68 -2.40 9.77 -0.68
CA TYR A 68 -2.23 8.62 0.21
C TYR A 68 -0.83 7.98 0.08
N LYS A 69 -0.31 7.83 -1.14
CA LYS A 69 1.02 7.30 -1.41
C LYS A 69 2.10 8.15 -0.73
N ASP A 70 1.97 9.47 -0.79
CA ASP A 70 2.92 10.39 -0.17
C ASP A 70 2.81 10.38 1.36
N CYS A 71 1.59 10.29 1.90
CA CYS A 71 1.37 10.21 3.35
C CYS A 71 1.94 8.92 3.98
N VAL A 72 1.80 7.78 3.29
CA VAL A 72 2.24 6.46 3.81
C VAL A 72 3.62 6.09 3.25
N ASN A 73 4.27 6.99 2.51
CA ASN A 73 5.59 6.81 1.88
C ASN A 73 5.74 5.44 1.18
N ILE A 74 4.78 5.15 0.30
CA ILE A 74 4.73 3.85 -0.41
C ILE A 74 5.79 3.85 -1.51
N SER A 75 6.66 2.85 -1.51
CA SER A 75 7.63 2.63 -2.60
C SER A 75 6.91 2.38 -3.93
N GLU A 76 7.45 2.89 -5.04
CA GLU A 76 6.84 2.75 -6.38
C GLU A 76 6.51 1.30 -6.77
N GLU A 77 7.37 0.34 -6.42
CA GLU A 77 7.14 -1.08 -6.69
C GLU A 77 5.88 -1.61 -5.96
N ASN A 78 5.73 -1.26 -4.69
CA ASN A 78 4.54 -1.60 -3.90
C ASN A 78 3.31 -0.85 -4.38
N ALA A 79 3.48 0.39 -4.85
CA ALA A 79 2.39 1.17 -5.39
C ALA A 79 1.84 0.52 -6.68
N LEU A 80 2.71 0.10 -7.59
CA LEU A 80 2.33 -0.57 -8.83
C LEU A 80 1.66 -1.92 -8.56
N LYS A 81 2.22 -2.74 -7.66
CA LYS A 81 1.62 -4.03 -7.27
C LYS A 81 0.28 -3.84 -6.55
N GLY A 82 0.13 -2.73 -5.84
CA GLY A 82 -1.05 -2.46 -5.04
C GLY A 82 -2.18 -1.78 -5.81
N LEU A 83 -1.90 -1.05 -6.88
CA LEU A 83 -2.89 -0.38 -7.73
C LEU A 83 -4.13 -1.25 -8.09
N PRO A 84 -3.99 -2.53 -8.54
CA PRO A 84 -5.15 -3.36 -8.87
C PRO A 84 -6.14 -3.56 -7.72
N MET A 85 -5.73 -3.42 -6.46
CA MET A 85 -6.63 -3.59 -5.32
C MET A 85 -7.62 -2.41 -5.15
N LEU A 86 -7.33 -1.29 -5.81
CA LEU A 86 -8.11 -0.06 -5.77
C LEU A 86 -9.08 0.03 -6.96
N LEU A 87 -8.90 -0.83 -7.97
CA LEU A 87 -9.67 -0.84 -9.20
C LEU A 87 -10.75 -1.92 -9.13
N GLU A 88 -11.98 -1.52 -9.42
CA GLU A 88 -13.15 -2.39 -9.39
C GLU A 88 -13.79 -2.46 -10.78
N HIS A 89 -14.63 -3.48 -10.99
CA HIS A 89 -15.47 -3.63 -12.18
C HIS A 89 -14.73 -3.37 -13.51
N LYS A 90 -15.09 -2.32 -14.25
CA LYS A 90 -14.54 -2.00 -15.58
C LYS A 90 -13.07 -1.62 -15.49
N ALA A 91 -12.68 -0.87 -14.47
CA ALA A 91 -11.28 -0.47 -14.27
C ALA A 91 -10.39 -1.68 -13.96
N GLY A 92 -10.90 -2.64 -13.18
CA GLY A 92 -10.18 -3.88 -12.90
C GLY A 92 -9.95 -4.74 -14.15
N ILE A 93 -10.97 -4.86 -15.01
CA ILE A 93 -10.86 -5.59 -16.29
C ILE A 93 -9.85 -4.91 -17.21
N TRP A 94 -9.91 -3.58 -17.33
CA TRP A 94 -8.96 -2.81 -18.12
C TRP A 94 -7.51 -3.01 -17.64
N TRP A 95 -7.28 -2.95 -16.32
CA TRP A 95 -5.95 -3.12 -15.74
C TRP A 95 -5.30 -4.45 -16.10
N GLN A 96 -6.09 -5.54 -16.15
CA GLN A 96 -5.58 -6.85 -16.56
C GLN A 96 -5.02 -6.87 -17.99
N GLY A 97 -5.53 -6.01 -18.88
CA GLY A 97 -5.05 -5.89 -20.26
C GLY A 97 -3.79 -5.03 -20.42
N VAL A 98 -3.49 -4.13 -19.47
CA VAL A 98 -2.37 -3.19 -19.56
C VAL A 98 -1.25 -3.44 -18.55
N LYS A 99 -1.44 -4.34 -17.58
CA LYS A 99 -0.47 -4.62 -16.51
C LYS A 99 0.93 -5.05 -17.01
N GLU A 100 1.00 -5.68 -18.18
CA GLU A 100 2.29 -6.18 -18.73
C GLU A 100 3.05 -5.09 -19.51
N SER A 101 2.36 -4.06 -20.00
CA SER A 101 2.98 -2.97 -20.75
C SER A 101 3.49 -1.83 -19.86
N ILE A 102 3.11 -1.82 -18.58
CA ILE A 102 3.38 -0.72 -17.64
C ILE A 102 4.36 -1.18 -16.57
N SER A 103 5.55 -0.57 -16.57
CA SER A 103 6.63 -0.89 -15.62
C SER A 103 6.78 0.10 -14.46
N PHE A 104 6.18 1.30 -14.58
CA PHE A 104 6.31 2.38 -13.60
C PHE A 104 4.95 2.82 -13.09
N PHE A 105 4.90 3.26 -11.83
CA PHE A 105 3.65 3.73 -11.21
C PHE A 105 3.10 4.98 -11.91
N ASP A 106 3.95 5.96 -12.24
CA ASP A 106 3.50 7.16 -12.97
C ASP A 106 2.94 6.83 -14.35
N ALA A 107 3.53 5.87 -15.05
CA ALA A 107 2.99 5.39 -16.32
C ALA A 107 1.62 4.71 -16.14
N ALA A 108 1.38 4.05 -15.00
CA ALA A 108 0.08 3.49 -14.66
C ALA A 108 -0.99 4.57 -14.44
N ILE A 109 -0.63 5.63 -13.73
CA ILE A 109 -1.51 6.77 -13.49
C ILE A 109 -1.84 7.48 -14.81
N GLU A 110 -0.84 7.72 -15.67
CA GLU A 110 -1.09 8.37 -16.95
C GLU A 110 -1.94 7.51 -17.88
N ALA A 111 -1.69 6.19 -17.92
CA ALA A 111 -2.55 5.27 -18.67
C ALA A 111 -3.99 5.27 -18.15
N LEU A 112 -4.19 5.40 -16.84
CA LEU A 112 -5.52 5.49 -16.24
C LEU A 112 -6.21 6.80 -16.65
N ARG A 113 -5.48 7.92 -16.69
CA ARG A 113 -5.97 9.21 -17.20
C ARG A 113 -6.32 9.14 -18.67
N CYS A 114 -5.51 8.48 -19.50
CA CYS A 114 -5.83 8.34 -20.92
C CYS A 114 -7.03 7.40 -21.17
N ALA A 115 -7.19 6.35 -20.38
CA ALA A 115 -8.25 5.37 -20.58
C ALA A 115 -9.62 5.84 -20.04
N PHE A 116 -9.63 6.56 -18.93
CA PHE A 116 -10.84 6.94 -18.21
C PHE A 116 -11.00 8.45 -18.01
N GLY A 117 -9.98 9.25 -18.36
CA GLY A 117 -10.07 10.69 -18.32
C GLY A 117 -11.07 11.16 -19.35
N HIS A 118 -12.10 11.85 -18.87
CA HIS A 118 -13.01 12.54 -19.75
C HIS A 118 -12.33 13.85 -20.18
N GLU A 119 -11.83 13.91 -21.40
CA GLU A 119 -11.47 15.18 -22.02
C GLU A 119 -12.77 15.90 -22.40
N ILE A 120 -13.33 16.69 -21.48
CA ILE A 120 -14.47 17.55 -21.80
C ILE A 120 -13.94 18.65 -22.72
N PRO A 121 -14.34 18.70 -24.01
CA PRO A 121 -13.84 19.74 -24.90
C PRO A 121 -14.35 21.10 -24.43
N PRO A 122 -13.58 22.20 -24.62
CA PRO A 122 -13.90 23.51 -24.05
C PRO A 122 -15.34 24.00 -24.34
N TYR A 123 -15.87 23.72 -25.52
CA TYR A 123 -17.24 24.12 -25.89
C TYR A 123 -18.33 23.40 -25.07
N GLN A 124 -18.08 22.17 -24.61
CA GLN A 124 -19.01 21.46 -23.72
C GLN A 124 -19.01 22.07 -22.33
N ILE A 125 -17.83 22.45 -21.82
CA ILE A 125 -17.69 23.18 -20.55
C ILE A 125 -18.48 24.49 -20.61
N TYR A 126 -18.30 25.28 -21.67
CA TYR A 126 -19.07 26.52 -21.84
C TYR A 126 -20.57 26.26 -21.91
N ARG A 127 -21.01 25.23 -22.65
CA ARG A 127 -22.44 24.88 -22.70
C ARG A 127 -22.97 24.50 -21.34
N GLU A 128 -22.27 23.68 -20.58
CA GLU A 128 -22.69 23.25 -19.24
C GLU A 128 -22.74 24.43 -18.26
N LEU A 129 -21.68 25.25 -18.22
CA LEU A 129 -21.57 26.42 -17.35
C LEU A 129 -22.73 27.41 -17.54
N PHE A 130 -23.14 27.63 -18.78
CA PHE A 130 -24.23 28.55 -19.13
C PHE A 130 -25.59 27.87 -19.32
N SER A 131 -25.71 26.56 -19.04
CA SER A 131 -26.98 25.84 -19.18
C SER A 131 -27.98 26.18 -18.08
N ASN A 132 -27.50 26.52 -16.88
CA ASN A 132 -28.34 26.81 -15.73
C ASN A 132 -28.07 28.23 -15.22
N GLU A 133 -29.12 29.05 -15.17
CA GLU A 133 -29.08 30.34 -14.48
C GLU A 133 -29.26 30.12 -12.98
N GLN A 134 -28.62 30.95 -12.16
CA GLN A 134 -28.78 30.92 -10.72
C GLN A 134 -30.23 31.19 -10.33
N LYS A 135 -30.81 30.33 -9.48
CA LYS A 135 -32.19 30.48 -9.03
C LYS A 135 -32.27 31.38 -7.80
N GLU A 136 -33.40 32.07 -7.64
CA GLU A 136 -33.66 33.05 -6.57
C GLU A 136 -33.52 32.47 -5.15
N TYR A 137 -33.63 31.15 -5.01
CA TYR A 137 -33.56 30.42 -3.73
C TYR A 137 -32.22 29.72 -3.48
N GLU A 138 -31.26 29.75 -4.41
CA GLU A 138 -29.91 29.21 -4.18
C GLU A 138 -29.10 30.19 -3.33
N THR A 139 -28.94 29.85 -2.06
CA THR A 139 -28.09 30.58 -1.11
C THR A 139 -26.64 30.26 -1.39
N PHE A 140 -25.81 31.29 -1.53
CA PHE A 140 -24.41 31.11 -1.91
C PHE A 140 -23.59 30.33 -0.87
N PHE A 141 -23.83 30.54 0.42
CA PHE A 141 -23.30 29.75 1.54
C PHE A 141 -24.17 30.09 2.76
N THR A 142 -24.62 29.09 3.54
CA THR A 142 -25.17 29.30 4.88
C THR A 142 -24.47 28.37 5.86
#